data_AF-A0A238IZR6-F1
#
_entry.id   AF-A0A238IZR6-F1
#
_cell.length_a   1.000
_cell.length_b   1.000
_cell.length_c   1.000
_cell.angle_alpha   90.00
_cell.angle_beta   90.00
_cell.angle_gamma   90.00
#
_symmetry.space_group_name_H-M   'P 1'
#
loop_
_entity.id
_entity.type
_entity.pdbx_description
1 polymer ?
#
loop_
_entity_poly.entity_id
_entity_poly.type
_entity_poly.pdbx_seq_one_letter_code
_entity_poly.pdbx_strand_id
1 'polypeptide(L)' 'MAKPTTIKIRLNSTADTGHFYVTKKNARTMTEKMVVRKYDPVARKHVEYKEGKIK' A
#
# COMPACT_ATOMS: atom_id res chain seq x y z
N MET A 1 21.06 15.86 2.09
CA MET A 1 20.04 15.81 1.02
C MET A 1 18.69 15.50 1.64
N ALA A 2 17.70 16.39 1.52
CA ALA A 2 16.40 16.18 2.15
C ALA A 2 15.63 15.05 1.43
N LYS A 3 15.22 14.02 2.17
CA LYS A 3 14.36 12.97 1.62
C LYS A 3 13.01 13.59 1.21
N PRO A 4 12.44 13.21 0.05
CA PRO A 4 11.15 13.71 -0.39
C PRO A 4 10.08 13.37 0.65
N THR A 5 9.23 14.37 0.96
CA THR A 5 8.19 14.24 1.98
C THR A 5 7.14 13.19 1.62
N THR A 6 6.84 13.06 0.32
CA THR A 6 5.85 12.10 -0.20
C THR A 6 6.54 11.01 -1.00
N ILE A 7 6.31 9.76 -0.61
CA ILE A 7 6.79 8.56 -1.29
C ILE A 7 5.63 7.84 -1.96
N LYS A 8 5.86 7.24 -3.14
CA LYS A 8 4.91 6.30 -3.72
C LYS A 8 5.13 4.93 -3.08
N ILE A 9 4.06 4.29 -2.64
CA ILE A 9 4.06 2.97 -2.04
C ILE A 9 3.10 2.05 -2.80
N ARG A 10 3.36 0.75 -2.74
CA ARG A 10 2.38 -0.26 -3.15
C ARG A 10 1.61 -0.72 -1.94
N LEU A 11 0.34 -1.03 -2.16
CA LEU A 11 -0.54 -1.69 -1.22
C LEU A 11 -0.78 -3.07 -1.80
N ASN A 12 -0.21 -4.10 -1.18
CA ASN A 12 -0.32 -5.48 -1.64
C ASN A 12 -1.50 -6.15 -0.94
N SER A 13 -2.35 -6.83 -1.73
CA SER A 13 -3.46 -7.62 -1.20
C SER A 13 -2.95 -8.76 -0.31
N THR A 14 -3.59 -8.97 0.85
CA THR A 14 -3.33 -10.14 1.71
C THR A 14 -3.99 -11.41 1.22
N ALA A 15 -4.74 -11.36 0.11
CA ALA A 15 -5.37 -12.52 -0.50
C ALA A 15 -4.45 -13.29 -1.47
N ASP A 16 -3.16 -12.94 -1.54
CA ASP A 16 -2.14 -13.57 -2.40
C ASP A 16 -2.53 -13.63 -3.90
N THR A 17 -3.43 -12.75 -4.34
CA THR A 17 -3.91 -12.66 -5.73
C THR A 17 -2.93 -11.99 -6.68
N GLY A 18 -1.82 -11.44 -6.17
CA GLY A 18 -0.89 -10.61 -6.92
C GLY A 18 -1.42 -9.20 -7.23
N HIS A 19 -2.65 -8.87 -6.83
CA HIS A 19 -3.23 -7.54 -7.03
C HIS A 19 -2.63 -6.52 -6.05
N PHE A 20 -2.28 -5.34 -6.56
CA PHE A 20 -1.78 -4.23 -5.75
C PHE A 20 -2.34 -2.88 -6.21
N TYR A 21 -2.52 -1.98 -5.26
CA TYR A 21 -2.79 -0.57 -5.54
C TYR A 21 -1.52 0.24 -5.39
N VAL A 22 -1.42 1.35 -6.12
CA VAL A 22 -0.37 2.35 -5.92
C VAL A 22 -0.98 3.56 -5.21
N THR A 23 -0.34 4.00 -4.13
CA THR A 23 -0.75 5.23 -3.43
C THR A 23 0.47 6.06 -3.05
N LYS A 24 0.22 7.30 -2.65
CA LYS A 24 1.22 8.20 -2.08
C LYS A 24 1.08 8.21 -0.57
N LYS A 25 2.20 8.18 0.14
CA LYS A 25 2.28 8.26 1.60
C LYS A 25 3.26 9.35 1.99
N ASN A 26 2.93 10.13 3.02
CA ASN A 26 3.87 11.07 3.61
C ASN A 26 4.77 10.33 4.60
N ALA A 27 6.04 10.19 4.26
CA ALA A 27 7.01 9.44 5.07
C ALA A 27 7.41 10.15 6.37
N ARG A 28 7.05 11.44 6.53
CA ARG A 28 7.35 12.22 7.74
C ARG A 28 6.25 12.11 8.79
N THR A 29 4.99 12.10 8.37
CA THR A 29 3.84 12.03 9.29
C THR A 29 3.38 10.61 9.54
N MET A 30 3.52 9.71 8.56
CA MET A 30 3.14 8.30 8.68
C MET A 30 4.40 7.45 8.64
N THR A 31 4.94 7.14 9.81
CA THR A 31 6.17 6.33 9.96
C THR A 31 5.88 4.82 9.91
N GLU A 32 4.71 4.39 10.39
CA GLU A 32 4.30 2.98 10.44
C GLU A 32 3.79 2.45 9.10
N LYS A 33 3.75 1.13 8.93
CA LYS A 33 3.24 0.49 7.71
C LYS A 33 1.73 0.71 7.59
N MET A 34 1.30 1.24 6.44
CA MET A 34 -0.11 1.45 6.17
C MET A 34 -0.81 0.10 5.94
N VAL A 35 -1.92 -0.10 6.67
CA VAL A 35 -2.86 -1.21 6.45
C VAL A 35 -4.22 -0.61 6.16
N VAL A 36 -4.82 -1.01 5.04
CA VAL A 36 -6.11 -0.49 4.59
C VAL A 36 -6.96 -1.64 4.07
N ARG A 37 -8.27 -1.64 4.40
CA ARG A 37 -9.21 -2.56 3.78
C ARG A 37 -9.67 -2.01 2.44
N LYS A 38 -9.43 -2.74 1.36
CA LYS A 38 -9.83 -2.38 0.00
C LYS A 38 -10.40 -3.59 -0.73
N TYR A 39 -11.17 -3.32 -1.77
CA TYR A 39 -11.69 -4.36 -2.66
C TYR A 39 -10.55 -4.97 -3.47
N ASP A 40 -10.46 -6.30 -3.46
CA ASP A 40 -9.64 -7.06 -4.38
C ASP A 40 -10.52 -7.59 -5.52
N PRO A 41 -10.28 -7.18 -6.79
CA PRO A 41 -11.08 -7.60 -7.93
C PRO A 41 -10.89 -9.07 -8.28
N VAL A 42 -9.77 -9.69 -7.88
CA VAL A 42 -9.49 -11.10 -8.14
C VAL A 42 -10.16 -11.97 -7.08
N ALA A 43 -10.03 -11.62 -5.79
CA ALA A 43 -10.70 -12.33 -4.70
C ALA A 43 -12.19 -11.95 -4.54
N ARG A 44 -12.65 -10.93 -5.27
CA ARG A 44 -14.01 -10.37 -5.28
C ARG A 44 -14.57 -9.98 -3.91
N LYS A 45 -13.70 -9.62 -2.98
CA LYS A 45 -14.07 -9.24 -1.61
C LYS A 45 -13.15 -8.15 -1.06
N HIS A 46 -13.59 -7.47 0.00
CA HIS A 46 -12.76 -6.52 0.72
C HIS A 46 -11.79 -7.25 1.63
N VAL A 47 -10.50 -7.09 1.33
CA VAL A 47 -9.41 -7.69 2.09
C VAL A 47 -8.49 -6.61 2.61
N GLU A 48 -7.61 -6.99 3.53
CA GLU A 48 -6.57 -6.08 4.00
C GLU A 48 -5.49 -5.94 2.94
N TYR A 49 -4.98 -4.73 2.82
CA TYR A 49 -3.87 -4.40 1.96
C TYR A 49 -2.74 -3.87 2.83
N LYS A 50 -1.54 -4.43 2.66
CA LYS A 50 -0.34 -4.07 3.42
C LYS A 50 0.64 -3.28 2.57
N GLU A 51 1.28 -2.28 3.17
CA GLU A 51 2.31 -1.48 2.51
C GLU A 51 3.51 -2.33 2.07
N GLY A 52 3.82 -2.26 0.78
CA GLY A 52 4.99 -2.82 0.13
C GLY A 52 5.82 -1.73 -0.58
N LYS A 53 7.11 -2.00 -0.78
CA LYS A 53 8.01 -1.10 -1.51
C LYS A 53 7.71 -1.16 -3.01
N ILE A 54 7.73 0.00 -3.66
CA ILE A 54 7.89 0.06 -5.12
C ILE A 54 9.35 -0.28 -5.43
N LYS A 55 9.56 -1.30 -6.26
CA LYS A 55 10.82 -1.50 -6.96
C LYS A 55 10.86 -0.59 -8.17
#